data_AF-A0A2T1E723-F1
#
_entry.id   AF-A0A2T1E723-F1
#
_cell.length_a   1.000
_cell.length_b   1.000
_cell.length_c   1.000
_cell.angle_alpha   90.00
_cell.angle_beta   90.00
_cell.angle_gamma   90.00
#
_symmetry.space_group_name_H-M   'P 1'
#
loop_
_entity.id
_entity.type
_entity.pdbx_description
1 polymer ?
#
loop_
_entity_poly.entity_id
_entity_poly.type
_entity_poly.pdbx_seq_one_letter_code
_entity_poly.pdbx_strand_id
1 'polypeptide(L)'
;MKLQEKHCATCPFVNSDILRPEAMAKIYDYLISGTNHLCNSDRSNCTICLGGRNFQLDVWHKMGIIDKPTNEALAIAMGEANVQPEKHICG
;
A
#
# COMPACT_ATOMS: atom_id res chain seq x y z
N MET A 1 -6.09 10.36 -0.22
CA MET A 1 -6.14 9.81 -1.60
C MET A 1 -7.29 8.81 -1.71
N LYS A 2 -7.91 8.68 -2.88
CA LYS A 2 -9.01 7.72 -3.08
C LYS A 2 -8.46 6.36 -3.54
N LEU A 3 -8.96 5.25 -2.98
CA LEU A 3 -8.65 3.91 -3.48
C LEU A 3 -9.44 3.65 -4.78
N GLN A 4 -8.76 3.13 -5.80
CA GLN A 4 -9.43 2.71 -7.03
C GLN A 4 -10.23 1.42 -6.86
N GLU A 5 -11.30 1.26 -7.61
CA GLU A 5 -12.13 0.04 -7.62
C GLU A 5 -11.45 -1.16 -8.31
N LYS A 6 -10.47 -0.88 -9.17
CA LYS A 6 -9.72 -1.90 -9.94
C LYS A 6 -8.24 -1.55 -9.95
N HIS A 7 -7.40 -2.57 -10.16
CA HIS A 7 -5.98 -2.34 -10.43
C HIS A 7 -5.79 -1.80 -11.85
N CYS A 8 -4.67 -1.10 -12.09
CA CYS A 8 -4.32 -0.70 -13.45
C CYS A 8 -3.93 -1.93 -14.30
N ALA A 9 -4.06 -1.81 -15.63
CA ALA A 9 -3.75 -2.89 -16.56
C ALA A 9 -2.28 -3.34 -16.50
N THR A 10 -1.38 -2.42 -16.14
CA THR A 10 0.06 -2.65 -16.03
C THR A 10 0.51 -2.91 -14.59
N CYS A 11 -0.41 -3.23 -13.67
CA CYS A 11 -0.10 -3.36 -12.25
C CYS A 11 0.86 -4.52 -12.01
N PRO A 12 2.09 -4.28 -11.52
CA PRO A 12 3.06 -5.35 -11.29
C PRO A 12 2.74 -6.20 -10.06
N PHE A 13 1.78 -5.77 -9.23
CA PHE A 13 1.46 -6.39 -7.95
C PHE A 13 0.34 -7.44 -8.00
N VAL A 14 -0.38 -7.54 -9.12
CA VAL A 14 -1.47 -8.52 -9.29
C VAL A 14 -0.93 -9.95 -9.43
N ASN A 15 0.31 -10.07 -9.94
CA ASN A 15 1.04 -11.33 -10.05
C ASN A 15 2.31 -11.24 -9.19
N SER A 16 2.15 -11.19 -7.87
CA SER A 16 3.23 -10.90 -6.91
C SER A 16 4.45 -11.84 -7.01
N ASP A 17 4.29 -13.03 -7.59
CA ASP A 17 5.36 -13.99 -7.88
C ASP A 17 6.46 -13.43 -8.81
N ILE A 18 6.19 -12.31 -9.49
CA ILE A 18 7.11 -11.64 -10.42
C ILE A 18 8.12 -10.72 -9.68
N LEU A 19 7.85 -10.34 -8.43
CA LEU A 19 8.73 -9.43 -7.70
C LEU A 19 9.98 -10.16 -7.21
N ARG A 20 11.13 -9.78 -7.78
CA ARG A 20 12.44 -10.29 -7.36
C ARG A 20 12.70 -9.94 -5.88
N PRO A 21 13.48 -10.76 -5.14
CA PRO A 21 13.77 -10.51 -3.73
C PRO A 21 14.32 -9.10 -3.43
N GLU A 22 15.12 -8.52 -4.32
CA GLU A 22 15.66 -7.17 -4.13
C GLU A 22 14.58 -6.08 -4.24
N ALA A 23 13.55 -6.30 -5.07
CA ALA A 23 12.40 -5.42 -5.16
C ALA A 23 11.55 -5.52 -3.88
N MET A 24 11.41 -6.73 -3.33
CA MET A 24 10.72 -6.96 -2.06
C MET A 24 11.40 -6.18 -0.93
N ALA A 25 12.73 -6.30 -0.78
CA ALA A 25 13.47 -5.59 0.26
C ALA A 25 13.26 -4.06 0.20
N LYS A 26 13.31 -3.47 -0.99
CA LYS A 26 13.03 -2.04 -1.19
C LYS A 26 11.60 -1.66 -0.82
N ILE A 27 10.63 -2.52 -1.13
CA ILE A 27 9.22 -2.31 -0.75
C ILE A 27 9.06 -2.36 0.77
N TYR A 28 9.71 -3.32 1.44
CA TYR A 28 9.73 -3.40 2.90
C TYR A 28 10.31 -2.13 3.52
N ASP A 29 11.51 -1.71 3.10
CA ASP A 29 12.17 -0.50 3.60
C ASP A 29 11.30 0.75 3.38
N TYR A 30 10.67 0.86 2.20
CA TYR A 30 9.78 1.96 1.86
C TYR A 30 8.56 2.01 2.77
N LEU A 31 7.90 0.88 3.01
CA LEU A 31 6.73 0.81 3.90
C LEU A 31 7.08 1.09 5.36
N ILE A 32 8.23 0.62 5.83
CA ILE A 32 8.70 0.87 7.21
C ILE A 32 9.01 2.35 7.42
N SER A 33 9.43 3.07 6.38
CA SER A 33 9.73 4.52 6.45
C SER A 33 8.50 5.41 6.74
N GLY A 34 7.31 4.82 6.86
CA GLY A 34 6.07 5.50 7.22
C GLY A 34 5.18 5.84 6.02
N THR A 35 5.56 5.43 4.81
CA THR A 35 4.70 5.63 3.64
C THR A 35 3.52 4.66 3.64
N ASN A 36 2.33 5.22 3.53
CA ASN A 36 1.07 4.48 3.66
C ASN A 36 0.51 3.91 2.34
N HIS A 37 1.25 3.99 1.23
CA HIS A 37 0.84 3.45 -0.08
C HIS A 37 2.04 3.08 -0.97
N LEU A 38 1.97 1.96 -1.68
CA LEU A 38 3.06 1.52 -2.58
C LEU A 38 3.02 2.10 -3.99
N CYS A 39 1.83 2.44 -4.46
CA CYS A 39 1.62 2.76 -5.87
C CYS A 39 0.48 3.75 -6.04
N ASN A 40 0.78 4.82 -6.75
CA ASN A 40 -0.20 5.73 -7.29
C ASN A 40 -0.52 5.32 -8.72
N SER A 41 -1.81 5.27 -9.03
CA SER A 41 -2.24 4.76 -10.33
C SER A 41 -2.09 5.77 -11.46
N ASP A 42 -1.99 7.05 -11.11
CA ASP A 42 -1.98 8.17 -12.02
C ASP A 42 -0.83 9.13 -11.72
N ARG A 43 -0.42 9.88 -12.76
CA ARG A 43 0.57 10.97 -12.62
C ARG A 43 0.10 12.09 -11.68
N SER A 44 -1.18 12.09 -11.31
CA SER A 44 -1.76 13.08 -10.40
C SER A 44 -1.42 12.79 -8.93
N ASN A 45 -0.94 11.58 -8.58
CA ASN A 45 -0.71 11.14 -7.20
C ASN A 45 -1.96 11.31 -6.30
N CYS A 46 -3.15 11.22 -6.88
CA CYS A 46 -4.41 11.41 -6.15
C CYS A 46 -5.15 10.12 -5.84
N THR A 47 -4.78 9.04 -6.53
CA THR A 47 -5.43 7.76 -6.39
C THR A 47 -4.44 6.65 -6.09
N ILE A 48 -4.84 5.76 -5.18
CA ILE A 48 -4.08 4.57 -4.83
C ILE A 48 -4.57 3.43 -5.71
N CYS A 49 -3.64 2.76 -6.39
CA CYS A 49 -3.96 1.59 -7.19
C CYS A 49 -4.39 0.42 -6.29
N LEU A 50 -5.49 -0.27 -6.63
CA LEU A 50 -6.00 -1.39 -5.83
C LEU A 50 -4.97 -2.52 -5.70
N GLY A 51 -4.23 -2.83 -6.78
CA GLY A 51 -3.23 -3.90 -6.74
C GLY A 51 -2.08 -3.57 -5.80
N GLY A 52 -1.58 -2.33 -5.82
CA GLY A 52 -0.56 -1.87 -4.88
C GLY A 52 -1.06 -1.86 -3.42
N ARG A 53 -2.33 -1.47 -3.20
CA ARG A 53 -2.94 -1.52 -1.87
C ARG A 53 -3.05 -2.96 -1.35
N ASN A 54 -3.56 -3.88 -2.15
CA ASN A 54 -3.72 -5.27 -1.73
C ASN A 54 -2.37 -5.91 -1.36
N PHE A 55 -1.35 -5.67 -2.19
CA PHE A 55 -0.01 -6.17 -1.91
C PHE A 55 0.61 -5.57 -0.65
N GLN A 56 0.42 -4.26 -0.42
CA GLN A 56 0.85 -3.62 0.83
C GLN A 56 0.18 -4.26 2.07
N LEU A 57 -1.12 -4.50 2.01
CA LEU A 57 -1.87 -5.11 3.11
C LEU A 57 -1.39 -6.53 3.39
N ASP A 58 -1.11 -7.32 2.34
CA ASP A 58 -0.52 -8.65 2.47
C ASP A 58 0.86 -8.60 3.14
N VAL A 59 1.72 -7.67 2.72
CA VAL A 59 3.04 -7.45 3.32
C VAL A 59 2.93 -7.10 4.81
N TRP A 60 2.10 -6.12 5.17
CA TRP A 60 1.93 -5.71 6.56
C TRP A 60 1.32 -6.78 7.44
N HIS A 61 0.41 -7.59 6.90
CA HIS A 61 -0.13 -8.73 7.62
C HIS A 61 0.96 -9.79 7.89
N LYS A 62 1.77 -10.11 6.87
CA LYS A 62 2.90 -11.05 7.01
C LYS A 62 3.98 -10.56 7.98
N MET A 63 4.13 -9.26 8.14
CA MET A 63 5.01 -8.65 9.15
C MET A 63 4.41 -8.61 10.56
N GLY A 64 3.13 -8.94 10.72
CA GLY A 64 2.43 -8.82 11.99
C GLY A 64 2.09 -7.39 12.41
N ILE A 65 2.14 -6.43 11.47
CA ILE A 65 1.77 -5.02 11.73
C ILE A 65 0.24 -4.89 11.80
N ILE A 66 -0.49 -5.66 11.00
CA ILE A 66 -1.96 -5.71 11.01
C ILE A 66 -2.45 -7.16 11.17
N ASP A 67 -3.59 -7.34 11.82
CA ASP A 67 -4.16 -8.66 12.13
C ASP A 67 -4.73 -9.37 10.89
N LYS A 68 -5.18 -8.60 9.89
CA LYS A 68 -5.73 -9.08 8.62
C LYS A 68 -5.28 -8.18 7.46
N PRO A 69 -5.17 -8.68 6.23
CA PRO A 69 -4.79 -7.88 5.07
C PRO A 69 -5.99 -7.04 4.55
N THR A 70 -6.55 -6.16 5.38
CA THR A 70 -7.69 -5.29 5.02
C THR A 70 -7.44 -3.82 5.36
N ASN A 71 -8.16 -2.91 4.68
CA ASN A 71 -8.04 -1.47 4.96
C ASN A 71 -8.54 -1.11 6.36
N GLU A 72 -9.49 -1.86 6.90
CA GLU A 72 -10.03 -1.67 8.24
C GLU A 72 -8.97 -2.00 9.29
N ALA A 73 -8.30 -3.15 9.15
CA ALA A 73 -7.19 -3.55 10.03
C ALA A 73 -6.05 -2.51 10.01
N LEU A 74 -5.74 -2.00 8.82
CA LEU A 74 -4.81 -0.89 8.67
C LEU A 74 -5.27 0.38 9.39
N ALA A 75 -6.52 0.81 9.19
CA ALA A 75 -7.04 2.02 9.82
C ALA A 75 -6.97 1.94 11.36
N ILE A 76 -7.23 0.75 11.92
CA ILE A 76 -7.08 0.47 13.36
C ILE A 76 -5.62 0.63 13.78
N ALA A 77 -4.69 -0.09 13.14
CA ALA A 77 -3.27 -0.04 13.47
C ALA A 77 -2.68 1.38 13.36
N MET A 78 -3.10 2.15 12.35
CA MET A 78 -2.72 3.56 12.20
C MET A 78 -3.26 4.42 13.34
N GLY A 79 -4.51 4.21 13.76
CA GLY A 79 -5.11 4.89 14.90
C GLY A 79 -4.37 4.60 16.21
N GLU A 80 -4.03 3.33 16.46
CA GLU A 80 -3.25 2.89 17.63
C GLU A 80 -1.83 3.50 17.62
N ALA A 81 -1.20 3.61 16.45
CA ALA A 81 0.11 4.23 16.28
C ALA A 81 0.06 5.78 16.26
N ASN A 82 -1.13 6.40 16.36
CA ASN A 82 -1.35 7.83 16.20
C ASN A 82 -0.79 8.39 14.87
N VAL A 83 -0.82 7.57 13.81
CA VAL A 83 -0.39 7.93 12.46
C VAL A 83 -1.60 8.32 11.63
N GLN A 84 -1.54 9.47 10.96
CA GLN A 84 -2.59 9.90 10.04
C GLN A 84 -2.25 9.46 8.61
N PRO A 85 -3.25 9.08 7.79
CA PRO A 85 -3.03 8.86 6.37
C PRO A 85 -2.46 10.12 5.72
N GLU A 86 -1.52 9.94 4.80
CA GLU A 86 -0.98 11.07 4.03
C GLU A 86 -2.12 11.78 3.28
N LYS A 87 -2.31 13.06 3.64
CA LYS A 87 -3.19 13.97 2.91
C LYS A 87 -2.37 14.58 1.77
N HIS A 88 -2.38 13.93 0.60
CA HIS A 88 -1.89 14.58 -0.61
C HIS A 88 -2.89 15.66 -1.05
N ILE A 89 -2.39 16.89 -1.24
CA ILE A 89 -3.16 18.00 -1.81
C ILE A 89 -3.24 17.76 -3.32
N CYS A 90 -4.39 17.26 -3.75
CA CYS A 90 -4.75 17.18 -5.15
C CYS A 90 -5.28 18.53 -5.59
N GLY A 91 -4.51 19.23 -6.43
CA GLY A 91 -4.90 20.47 -7.07
C GLY A 91 -5.83 20.25 -8.27
#